data_AF-A0A0M8N941-F1
#
_entry.id   AF-A0A0M8N941-F1
#
_cell.length_a   1.000
_cell.length_b   1.000
_cell.length_c   1.000
_cell.angle_alpha   90.00
_cell.angle_beta   90.00
_cell.angle_gamma   90.00
#
_symmetry.space_group_name_H-M   'P 1'
#
loop_
_entity.id
_entity.type
_entity.pdbx_description
1 polymer ?
#
loop_
_entity_poly.entity_id
_entity_poly.type
_entity_poly.pdbx_seq_one_letter_code
_entity_poly.pdbx_strand_id
1 'polypeptide(L)'
;MAPLRERIKMVSQKYETLHVLVSESNPSGEFTNSLSPSDAAAYADLVRFAVALNAGLNVVLVPGADATLAKWVLSLMCRYSDQTASLERFLSAKDSSWERFLRQAGFNVVAAKVLAGSLLEDAGPLGLARYIVTPAQERISRYAGVLGGEKVIRSSSERLDPGWG
;
A
#
# COMPACT_ATOMS: atom_id res chain seq x y z
N MET A 1 14.58 16.87 1.35
CA MET A 1 13.85 16.04 2.34
C MET A 1 14.76 14.92 2.82
N ALA A 2 14.63 14.47 4.07
CA ALA A 2 15.36 13.29 4.56
C ALA A 2 15.02 12.05 3.70
N PRO A 3 15.99 11.15 3.37
CA PRO A 3 15.77 10.02 2.46
C PRO A 3 14.60 9.10 2.85
N LEU A 4 14.36 8.92 4.16
CA LEU A 4 13.26 8.11 4.67
C LEU A 4 11.89 8.73 4.36
N ARG A 5 11.73 10.06 4.51
CA ARG A 5 10.45 10.75 4.27
C ARG A 5 10.06 10.69 2.81
N GLU A 6 11.02 10.86 1.91
CA GLU A 6 10.78 10.73 0.47
C GLU A 6 10.36 9.30 0.11
N ARG A 7 11.04 8.30 0.68
CA ARG A 7 10.65 6.89 0.48
C ARG A 7 9.24 6.61 1.00
N ILE A 8 8.89 7.09 2.20
CA ILE A 8 7.55 6.94 2.77
C ILE A 8 6.50 7.56 1.85
N LYS A 9 6.74 8.78 1.37
CA LYS A 9 5.86 9.48 0.43
C LYS A 9 5.66 8.72 -0.88
N MET A 10 6.74 8.22 -1.48
CA MET A 10 6.65 7.45 -2.73
C MET A 10 5.91 6.12 -2.54
N VAL A 11 6.13 5.44 -1.41
CA VAL A 11 5.49 4.16 -1.12
C VAL A 11 4.02 4.35 -0.78
N SER A 12 3.65 5.36 0.01
CA SER A 12 2.27 5.59 0.44
C SER A 12 1.30 5.87 -0.71
N GLN A 13 1.79 6.34 -1.86
CA GLN A 13 0.99 6.52 -3.08
C GLN A 13 0.54 5.20 -3.70
N LYS A 14 1.25 4.08 -3.44
CA LYS A 14 1.01 2.79 -4.09
C LYS A 14 0.14 1.83 -3.28
N TYR A 15 -0.17 2.16 -2.03
CA TYR A 15 -0.90 1.30 -1.10
C TYR A 15 -2.01 2.09 -0.45
N GLU A 16 -3.19 1.49 -0.25
CA GLU A 16 -4.29 2.13 0.50
C GLU A 16 -3.91 2.45 1.94
N THR A 17 -3.25 1.50 2.61
CA THR A 17 -2.71 1.66 3.96
C THR A 17 -1.24 1.29 4.00
N LEU A 18 -0.40 2.13 4.62
CA LEU A 18 1.02 1.85 4.86
C LEU A 18 1.31 1.85 6.36
N HIS A 19 1.72 0.70 6.89
CA HIS A 19 2.20 0.58 8.27
C HIS A 19 3.71 0.80 8.32
N VAL A 20 4.16 1.74 9.13
CA VAL A 20 5.57 2.02 9.41
C VAL A 20 5.84 1.60 10.85
N LEU A 21 6.50 0.46 11.02
CA LEU A 21 6.91 -0.03 12.32
C LEU A 21 8.28 0.58 12.65
N VAL A 22 8.35 1.32 13.75
CA VAL A 22 9.59 1.91 14.27
C VAL A 22 10.06 1.02 15.41
N SER A 23 11.13 0.28 15.21
CA SER A 23 11.73 -0.54 16.27
C SER A 23 12.69 0.27 17.12
N GLU A 24 12.68 0.03 18.42
CA GLU A 24 13.78 0.44 19.29
C GLU A 24 14.96 -0.51 19.08
N SER A 25 16.18 0.02 18.92
CA SER A 25 17.38 -0.82 19.04
C SER A 25 17.57 -1.15 20.51
N ASN A 26 16.91 -2.21 21.00
CA ASN A 26 17.00 -2.59 22.40
C ASN A 26 18.11 -3.64 22.64
N PRO A 27 19.30 -3.25 23.14
CA PRO A 27 20.37 -4.19 23.46
C PRO A 27 20.03 -5.07 24.68
N SER A 28 19.03 -4.70 25.48
CA SER A 28 18.62 -5.41 26.70
C SER A 28 17.59 -6.51 26.44
N GLY A 29 17.12 -6.68 25.20
CA GLY A 29 16.20 -7.75 24.80
C GLY A 29 14.73 -7.30 24.64
N GLU A 30 13.79 -8.20 24.91
CA GLU A 30 12.34 -8.02 24.66
C GLU A 30 11.62 -7.20 25.74
N PHE A 31 12.23 -6.12 26.20
CA PHE A 31 11.67 -5.24 27.22
C PHE A 31 11.32 -3.88 26.63
N THR A 32 10.39 -3.17 27.28
CA THR A 32 10.11 -1.77 26.95
C THR A 32 11.18 -0.90 27.61
N ASN A 33 12.03 -0.26 26.82
CA ASN A 33 12.91 0.78 27.35
C ASN A 33 12.20 2.14 27.26
N SER A 34 12.54 3.04 28.17
CA SER A 34 12.09 4.42 28.03
C SER A 34 12.83 5.06 26.85
N LEU A 35 12.10 5.62 25.87
CA LEU A 35 12.73 6.41 24.82
C LEU A 35 13.52 7.57 25.41
N SER A 36 14.69 7.83 24.85
CA SER A 36 15.39 9.07 25.15
C SER A 36 14.52 10.27 24.71
N PRO A 37 14.65 11.45 25.34
CA PRO A 37 13.92 12.64 24.91
C PRO A 37 14.16 12.98 23.42
N SER A 38 15.37 12.69 22.91
CA SER A 38 15.72 12.88 21.50
C SER A 38 14.94 11.93 20.59
N ASP A 39 14.87 10.64 20.93
CA ASP A 39 14.14 9.64 20.13
C ASP A 39 12.64 9.89 20.17
N ALA A 40 12.11 10.28 21.34
CA ALA A 40 10.72 10.68 21.49
C ALA A 40 10.37 11.88 20.61
N ALA A 41 11.25 12.90 20.56
CA ALA A 41 11.07 14.06 19.68
C ALA A 41 11.13 13.68 18.19
N ALA A 42 12.09 12.83 17.80
CA ALA A 42 12.23 12.35 16.43
C ALA A 42 11.03 11.50 15.98
N TYR A 43 10.53 10.62 16.84
CA TYR A 43 9.32 9.84 16.60
C TYR A 43 8.09 10.76 16.45
N ALA A 44 7.91 11.73 17.35
CA ALA A 44 6.82 12.69 17.27
C ALA A 44 6.84 13.49 15.96
N ASP A 45 8.02 13.90 15.49
CA ASP A 45 8.17 14.60 14.21
C ASP A 45 7.83 13.69 13.00
N LEU A 46 8.20 12.40 13.06
CA LEU A 46 7.80 11.41 12.05
C LEU A 46 6.28 11.20 12.03
N VAL A 47 5.63 11.10 13.19
CA VAL A 47 4.17 10.98 13.30
C VAL A 47 3.50 12.22 12.70
N ARG A 48 3.97 13.43 13.02
CA ARG A 48 3.46 14.67 12.44
C ARG A 48 3.59 14.67 10.91
N PHE A 49 4.74 14.25 10.38
CA PHE A 49 4.93 14.10 8.95
C PHE A 49 3.92 13.12 8.32
N ALA A 50 3.71 11.96 8.95
CA ALA A 50 2.78 10.95 8.45
C ALA A 50 1.32 11.43 8.45
N VAL A 51 0.89 12.14 9.51
CA VAL A 51 -0.44 12.75 9.57
C VAL A 51 -0.60 13.82 8.50
N ALA A 52 0.40 14.70 8.33
CA ALA A 52 0.38 15.75 7.31
C ALA A 52 0.31 15.22 5.88
N LEU A 53 0.88 14.04 5.62
CA LEU A 53 0.84 13.39 4.30
C LEU A 53 -0.56 12.88 3.93
N ASN A 54 -1.45 12.65 4.92
CA ASN A 54 -2.85 12.23 4.75
C ASN A 54 -3.05 11.11 3.71
N ALA A 55 -2.18 10.10 3.72
CA ALA A 55 -2.18 9.03 2.72
C ALA A 55 -2.32 7.64 3.35
N GLY A 56 -3.14 7.51 4.40
CA GLY A 56 -3.41 6.22 5.06
C GLY A 56 -2.17 5.61 5.73
N LEU A 57 -1.34 6.44 6.38
CA LEU A 57 -0.15 5.98 7.08
C LEU A 57 -0.44 5.72 8.55
N ASN A 58 0.02 4.57 9.05
CA ASN A 58 0.02 4.23 10.45
C ASN A 58 1.46 4.05 10.92
N VAL A 59 1.94 4.96 11.77
CA VAL A 59 3.28 4.88 12.35
C VAL A 59 3.17 4.35 13.76
N VAL A 60 3.76 3.18 14.02
CA VAL A 60 3.68 2.50 15.31
C VAL A 60 5.08 2.29 15.86
N LEU A 61 5.31 2.77 17.07
CA LEU A 61 6.50 2.40 17.82
C LEU A 61 6.33 0.99 18.39
N VAL A 62 7.28 0.12 18.06
CA VAL A 62 7.31 -1.26 18.51
C VAL A 62 8.39 -1.39 19.59
N PRO A 63 8.00 -1.57 20.87
CA PRO A 63 8.96 -1.78 21.93
C PRO A 63 9.56 -3.19 21.86
N GLY A 64 10.70 -3.39 22.53
CA GLY A 64 11.40 -4.68 22.56
C GLY A 64 12.44 -4.81 21.46
N ALA A 65 12.64 -6.04 20.98
CA ALA A 65 13.63 -6.36 19.96
C ALA A 65 12.98 -7.12 18.78
N ASP A 66 13.79 -7.87 18.05
CA ASP A 66 13.38 -8.50 16.78
C ASP A 66 12.20 -9.48 16.93
N ALA A 67 12.08 -10.20 18.06
CA ALA A 67 10.98 -11.16 18.23
C ALA A 67 9.65 -10.44 18.44
N THR A 68 9.63 -9.30 19.14
CA THR A 68 8.43 -8.48 19.26
C THR A 68 8.07 -7.86 17.91
N LEU A 69 9.05 -7.34 17.16
CA LEU A 69 8.82 -6.84 15.81
C LEU A 69 8.23 -7.93 14.89
N ALA A 70 8.75 -9.15 14.94
CA ALA A 70 8.22 -10.28 14.18
C ALA A 70 6.76 -10.60 14.56
N LYS A 71 6.41 -10.58 15.86
CA LYS A 71 5.03 -10.79 16.33
C LYS A 71 4.09 -9.69 15.83
N TRP A 72 4.53 -8.44 15.79
CA TRP A 72 3.75 -7.33 15.21
C TRP A 72 3.51 -7.53 13.71
N VAL A 73 4.53 -7.93 12.96
CA VAL A 73 4.40 -8.26 11.54
C VAL A 73 3.40 -9.40 11.34
N LEU A 74 3.52 -10.49 12.11
CA LEU A 74 2.58 -11.62 12.05
C LEU A 74 1.16 -11.21 12.42
N SER A 75 0.98 -10.39 13.45
CA SER A 75 -0.34 -9.87 13.85
C SER A 75 -0.98 -9.06 12.72
N LEU A 76 -0.21 -8.21 12.03
CA LEU A 76 -0.70 -7.50 10.86
C LEU A 76 -1.07 -8.46 9.74
N MET A 77 -0.23 -9.46 9.44
CA MET A 77 -0.53 -10.46 8.41
C MET A 77 -1.82 -11.22 8.71
N CYS A 78 -2.02 -11.70 9.94
CA CYS A 78 -3.25 -12.36 10.36
C CYS A 78 -4.47 -11.43 10.29
N ARG A 79 -4.31 -10.15 10.65
CA ARG A 79 -5.41 -9.18 10.56
C ARG A 79 -5.91 -8.98 9.12
N TYR A 80 -5.03 -9.09 8.14
CA TYR A 80 -5.37 -8.87 6.73
C TYR A 80 -5.49 -10.18 5.93
N SER A 81 -5.35 -11.36 6.56
CA SER A 81 -5.34 -12.66 5.84
C SER A 81 -6.67 -12.96 5.17
N ASP A 82 -7.80 -12.68 5.83
CA ASP A 82 -9.13 -13.00 5.31
C ASP A 82 -9.45 -12.23 4.02
N GLN A 83 -8.89 -11.03 3.90
CA GLN A 83 -9.02 -10.18 2.71
C GLN A 83 -8.21 -10.71 1.53
N THR A 84 -7.19 -11.55 1.79
CA THR A 84 -6.31 -12.10 0.75
C THR A 84 -6.78 -13.43 0.17
N ALA A 85 -7.58 -14.21 0.92
CA ALA A 85 -8.05 -15.52 0.48
C ALA A 85 -8.86 -15.44 -0.84
N SER A 86 -9.72 -14.44 -0.99
CA SER A 86 -10.49 -14.20 -2.22
C SER A 86 -9.63 -13.72 -3.41
N LEU A 87 -8.40 -13.27 -3.14
CA LEU A 87 -7.47 -12.73 -4.12
C LEU A 87 -6.43 -13.76 -4.59
N GLU A 88 -6.31 -14.91 -3.92
CA GLU A 88 -5.29 -15.94 -4.22
C GLU A 88 -5.31 -16.39 -5.68
N ARG A 89 -6.50 -16.52 -6.28
CA ARG A 89 -6.65 -16.88 -7.70
C ARG A 89 -5.97 -15.88 -8.64
N PHE A 90 -5.97 -14.60 -8.30
CA PHE A 90 -5.33 -13.55 -9.10
C PHE A 90 -3.82 -13.46 -8.82
N LEU A 91 -3.42 -13.69 -7.57
CA LEU A 91 -2.02 -13.65 -7.17
C LEU A 91 -1.22 -14.82 -7.73
N SER A 92 -1.86 -15.99 -7.84
CA SER A 92 -1.28 -17.22 -8.40
C SER A 92 -1.25 -17.23 -9.94
N ALA A 93 -1.94 -16.29 -10.58
CA ALA A 93 -1.93 -16.18 -12.04
C ALA A 93 -0.54 -15.76 -12.55
N LYS A 94 -0.18 -16.28 -13.72
CA LYS A 94 1.06 -15.93 -14.41
C LYS A 94 1.09 -14.44 -14.76
N ASP A 95 2.23 -13.80 -14.54
CA ASP A 95 2.44 -12.38 -14.85
C ASP A 95 2.03 -12.07 -16.30
N SER A 96 1.17 -11.06 -16.46
CA SER A 96 0.64 -10.63 -17.74
C SER A 96 1.27 -9.29 -18.17
N SER A 97 1.16 -8.95 -19.46
CA SER A 97 1.54 -7.62 -19.94
C SER A 97 0.70 -6.52 -19.29
N TRP A 98 -0.54 -6.81 -18.91
CA TRP A 98 -1.45 -5.87 -18.24
C TRP A 98 -0.94 -5.49 -16.86
N GLU A 99 -0.39 -6.45 -16.10
CA GLU A 99 0.21 -6.16 -14.80
C GLU A 99 1.36 -5.15 -14.93
N ARG A 100 2.24 -5.32 -15.92
CA ARG A 100 3.37 -4.40 -16.13
C ARG A 100 2.89 -2.98 -16.47
N PHE A 101 1.89 -2.88 -17.35
CA PHE A 101 1.26 -1.61 -17.69
C PHE A 101 0.67 -0.94 -16.44
N LEU A 102 -0.11 -1.67 -15.64
CA LEU A 102 -0.72 -1.14 -14.42
C LEU A 102 0.35 -0.72 -13.39
N ARG A 103 1.45 -1.46 -13.27
CA ARG A 103 2.56 -1.06 -12.40
C ARG A 103 3.22 0.25 -12.85
N GLN A 104 3.33 0.48 -14.15
CA GLN A 104 3.79 1.76 -14.70
C GLN A 104 2.77 2.88 -14.45
N ALA A 105 1.48 2.57 -14.48
CA ALA A 105 0.39 3.50 -14.14
C ALA A 105 0.33 3.86 -12.63
N GLY A 106 1.11 3.19 -11.77
CA GLY A 106 1.24 3.55 -10.36
C GLY A 106 0.76 2.49 -9.37
N PHE A 107 0.22 1.37 -9.85
CA PHE A 107 -0.21 0.27 -8.97
C PHE A 107 1.00 -0.48 -8.39
N ASN A 108 0.86 -0.97 -7.16
CA ASN A 108 1.76 -2.00 -6.64
C ASN A 108 1.51 -3.35 -7.34
N VAL A 109 2.39 -4.34 -7.14
CA VAL A 109 2.30 -5.66 -7.80
C VAL A 109 1.00 -6.40 -7.49
N VAL A 110 0.56 -6.40 -6.23
CA VAL A 110 -0.69 -7.07 -5.80
C VAL A 110 -1.89 -6.39 -6.44
N ALA A 111 -1.98 -5.07 -6.35
CA ALA A 111 -3.08 -4.29 -6.94
C ALA A 111 -3.12 -4.44 -8.47
N ALA A 112 -1.97 -4.47 -9.13
CA ALA A 112 -1.88 -4.68 -10.57
C ALA A 112 -2.37 -6.08 -10.98
N LYS A 113 -1.99 -7.13 -10.24
CA LYS A 113 -2.47 -8.50 -10.49
C LYS A 113 -3.96 -8.66 -10.25
N VAL A 114 -4.46 -8.17 -9.13
CA VAL A 114 -5.88 -8.22 -8.77
C VAL A 114 -6.72 -7.46 -9.78
N LEU A 115 -6.31 -6.25 -10.16
CA LEU A 115 -7.01 -5.47 -11.17
C LEU A 115 -6.95 -6.16 -12.53
N ALA A 116 -5.79 -6.62 -13.00
CA ALA A 116 -5.69 -7.32 -14.28
C ALA A 116 -6.59 -8.56 -14.36
N GLY A 117 -6.65 -9.34 -13.27
CA GLY A 117 -7.56 -10.49 -13.15
C GLY A 117 -9.03 -10.07 -13.16
N SER A 118 -9.39 -9.05 -12.40
CA SER A 118 -10.76 -8.52 -12.35
C SER A 118 -11.22 -8.00 -13.70
N LEU A 119 -10.35 -7.29 -14.43
CA LEU A 119 -10.65 -6.79 -15.78
C LEU A 119 -10.88 -7.92 -16.79
N LEU A 120 -10.14 -9.01 -16.65
CA LEU A 120 -10.31 -10.19 -17.49
C LEU A 120 -11.63 -10.92 -17.18
N GLU A 121 -12.00 -11.03 -15.91
CA GLU A 121 -13.29 -11.59 -15.50
C GLU A 121 -14.48 -10.72 -15.99
N ASP A 122 -14.35 -9.40 -15.91
CA ASP A 122 -15.43 -8.47 -16.26
C ASP A 122 -15.71 -8.35 -17.75
N ALA A 123 -14.66 -8.34 -18.58
CA ALA A 123 -14.78 -7.99 -20.00
C ALA A 123 -13.82 -8.76 -20.91
N GLY A 124 -13.22 -9.85 -20.43
CA GLY A 124 -12.35 -10.70 -21.22
C GLY A 124 -11.16 -9.92 -21.80
N PRO A 125 -10.74 -10.20 -23.05
CA PRO A 125 -9.61 -9.52 -23.70
C PRO A 125 -9.74 -8.00 -23.83
N LEU A 126 -10.96 -7.44 -23.73
CA LEU A 126 -11.21 -6.01 -23.85
C LEU A 126 -11.15 -5.27 -22.50
N GLY A 127 -10.95 -5.98 -21.39
CA GLY A 127 -11.00 -5.42 -20.04
C GLY A 127 -10.07 -4.23 -19.82
N LEU A 128 -8.81 -4.33 -20.23
CA LEU A 128 -7.86 -3.23 -20.08
C LEU A 128 -8.24 -2.01 -20.92
N ALA A 129 -8.62 -2.21 -22.18
CA ALA A 129 -9.02 -1.11 -23.06
C ALA A 129 -10.26 -0.39 -22.51
N ARG A 130 -11.26 -1.18 -22.06
CA ARG A 130 -12.48 -0.66 -21.43
C ARG A 130 -12.14 0.13 -20.16
N TYR A 131 -11.25 -0.38 -19.31
CA TYR A 131 -10.81 0.32 -18.11
C TYR A 131 -10.21 1.69 -18.42
N ILE A 132 -9.33 1.78 -19.41
CA ILE A 132 -8.65 3.04 -19.78
C ILE A 132 -9.66 4.10 -20.28
N VAL A 133 -10.69 3.72 -21.04
CA VAL A 133 -11.71 4.69 -21.50
C VAL A 133 -12.79 4.98 -20.45
N THR A 134 -12.87 4.18 -19.39
CA THR A 134 -13.84 4.36 -18.31
C THR A 134 -13.44 5.56 -17.45
N PRO A 135 -14.35 6.51 -17.13
CA PRO A 135 -14.05 7.64 -16.26
C PRO A 135 -13.61 7.20 -14.85
N ALA A 136 -12.73 7.98 -14.22
CA ALA A 136 -12.16 7.68 -12.90
C ALA A 136 -13.21 7.31 -11.83
N GLN A 137 -14.36 8.00 -11.78
CA GLN A 137 -15.42 7.72 -10.82
C GLN A 137 -16.06 6.33 -11.03
N GLU A 138 -16.26 5.92 -12.28
CA GLU A 138 -16.80 4.60 -12.58
C GLU A 138 -15.76 3.51 -12.28
N ARG A 139 -14.47 3.76 -12.52
CA ARG A 139 -13.38 2.86 -12.10
C ARG A 139 -13.37 2.67 -10.58
N ILE A 140 -13.51 3.76 -9.82
CA ILE A 140 -13.56 3.72 -8.35
C ILE A 140 -14.77 2.90 -7.89
N SER A 141 -15.96 3.20 -8.41
CA SER A 141 -17.19 2.49 -8.03
C SER A 141 -17.12 0.98 -8.30
N ARG A 142 -16.41 0.54 -9.36
CA ARG A 142 -16.28 -0.88 -9.68
C ARG A 142 -15.16 -1.57 -8.91
N TYR A 143 -13.99 -0.95 -8.80
CA TYR A 143 -12.77 -1.66 -8.41
C TYR A 143 -12.23 -1.28 -7.03
N ALA A 144 -12.75 -0.24 -6.36
CA ALA A 144 -12.24 0.17 -5.05
C ALA A 144 -12.36 -0.93 -4.00
N GLY A 145 -13.47 -1.69 -4.01
CA GLY A 145 -13.70 -2.78 -3.06
C GLY A 145 -12.64 -3.88 -3.14
N VAL A 146 -12.23 -4.27 -4.36
CA VAL A 146 -11.23 -5.34 -4.57
C VAL A 146 -9.79 -4.86 -4.36
N LEU A 147 -9.54 -3.54 -4.43
CA LEU A 147 -8.22 -2.94 -4.18
C LEU A 147 -8.05 -2.40 -2.76
N GLY A 148 -9.06 -2.55 -1.91
CA GLY A 148 -9.04 -2.12 -0.51
C GLY A 148 -9.26 -0.62 -0.28
N GLY A 149 -9.68 0.12 -1.32
CA GLY A 149 -9.92 1.56 -1.26
C GLY A 149 -9.84 2.26 -2.61
N GLU A 150 -10.04 3.58 -2.58
CA GLU A 150 -10.16 4.40 -3.78
C GLU A 150 -8.86 5.13 -4.16
N LYS A 151 -7.92 5.26 -3.22
CA LYS A 151 -6.76 6.15 -3.34
C LYS A 151 -5.85 5.75 -4.50
N VAL A 152 -5.55 4.46 -4.63
CA VAL A 152 -4.67 3.94 -5.69
C VAL A 152 -5.29 4.12 -7.06
N ILE A 153 -6.61 3.91 -7.19
CA ILE A 153 -7.35 4.10 -8.45
C ILE A 153 -7.41 5.59 -8.81
N ARG A 154 -7.64 6.47 -7.82
CA ARG A 154 -7.65 7.92 -8.02
C ARG A 154 -6.29 8.40 -8.51
N SER A 155 -5.22 8.02 -7.81
CA SER A 155 -3.86 8.43 -8.16
C SER A 155 -3.40 7.86 -9.50
N SER A 156 -3.78 6.63 -9.85
CA SER A 156 -3.49 6.08 -11.18
C SER A 156 -4.28 6.76 -12.28
N SER A 157 -5.56 7.11 -12.02
CA SER A 157 -6.40 7.79 -13.00
C SER A 157 -5.86 9.18 -13.34
N GLU A 158 -5.36 9.92 -12.34
CA GLU A 158 -4.63 11.18 -12.56
C GLU A 158 -3.41 11.04 -13.48
N ARG A 159 -2.83 9.84 -13.61
CA ARG A 159 -1.70 9.56 -14.51
C ARG A 159 -2.13 9.03 -15.86
N LEU A 160 -3.28 8.37 -15.94
CA LEU A 160 -3.80 7.71 -17.15
C LEU A 160 -4.68 8.64 -18.00
N ASP A 161 -5.38 9.57 -17.35
CA ASP A 161 -6.39 10.42 -17.96
C ASP A 161 -5.88 11.75 -18.55
N PRO A 162 -4.68 12.29 -18.22
CA PRO A 162 -4.11 13.40 -18.98
C PRO A 162 -3.99 12.95 -20.43
N GLY A 163 -4.73 13.63 -21.32
CA GLY A 163 -4.89 13.24 -22.71
C GLY A 163 -3.56 12.85 -23.37
N TRP A 164 -3.59 11.75 -24.12
CA TRP A 164 -2.48 11.26 -24.92
C TRP A 164 -2.29 12.20 -26.13
N GLY A 165 -1.79 13.40 -25.85
CA GLY A 165 -1.41 14.43 -26.82
C GLY A 165 0.08 14.38 -27.12
#